data_AF-A0A221T1R3-F1
#
_entry.id   AF-A0A221T1R3-F1
#
_cell.length_a   1.000
_cell.length_b   1.000
_cell.length_c   1.000
_cell.angle_alpha   90.00
_cell.angle_beta   90.00
_cell.angle_gamma   90.00
#
_symmetry.space_group_name_H-M   'P 1'
#
loop_
_entity.id
_entity.type
_entity.pdbx_description
1 polymer ?
#
loop_
_entity_poly.entity_id
_entity_poly.type
_entity_poly.pdbx_seq_one_letter_code
_entity_poly.pdbx_strand_id
1 'polypeptide(L)' 'MQRQLWTGGRTEAQVIAGDLGAYRPGIPLGRIADPGDVAHAVLCLLSDAARHVTMQHLTVDGGATLEH' A
#
# COMPACT_ATOMS: atom_id res chain seq x y z
N MET A 1 -6.25 -19.45 -11.69
CA MET A 1 -7.07 -18.21 -11.71
C MET A 1 -6.28 -17.01 -11.17
N GLN A 2 -5.82 -16.96 -9.92
CA GLN A 2 -5.17 -15.74 -9.36
C GLN A 2 -3.76 -15.42 -9.92
N ARG A 3 -3.02 -16.41 -10.47
CA ARG A 3 -1.71 -16.18 -11.13
C ARG A 3 -1.79 -15.50 -12.50
N GLN A 4 -2.94 -15.53 -13.18
CA GLN A 4 -3.12 -14.88 -14.49
C GLN A 4 -3.28 -13.35 -14.38
N LEU A 5 -3.47 -12.80 -13.18
CA LEU A 5 -3.45 -11.35 -12.95
C LEU A 5 -2.02 -10.80 -12.86
N TRP A 6 -1.02 -11.68 -12.65
CA TRP A 6 0.39 -11.30 -12.51
C TRP A 6 1.15 -11.24 -13.84
N THR A 7 0.52 -11.63 -14.95
CA THR A 7 1.17 -11.72 -16.27
C THR A 7 1.15 -10.42 -17.08
N GLY A 8 0.55 -9.35 -16.55
CA GLY A 8 0.66 -8.02 -17.14
C GLY A 8 1.91 -7.34 -16.63
N GLY A 9 3.01 -7.41 -17.39
CA GLY A 9 4.27 -6.73 -17.08
C GLY A 9 4.14 -5.21 -17.13
N ARG A 10 3.51 -4.61 -16.11
CA ARG A 10 3.53 -3.17 -15.89
C ARG A 10 4.88 -2.78 -15.33
N THR A 11 5.43 -1.69 -15.84
CA THR A 11 6.63 -1.10 -15.25
C THR A 11 6.29 -0.51 -13.88
N GLU A 12 7.29 -0.38 -13.03
CA GLU A 12 7.15 0.33 -11.75
C GLU A 12 6.56 1.74 -11.94
N ALA A 13 7.04 2.48 -12.95
CA ALA A 13 6.53 3.81 -13.27
C ALA A 13 5.03 3.82 -13.63
N GLN A 14 4.54 2.80 -14.33
CA GLN A 14 3.12 2.68 -14.67
C GLN A 14 2.26 2.39 -13.42
N VAL A 15 2.77 1.60 -12.48
CA VAL A 15 2.08 1.32 -11.22
C VAL A 15 2.02 2.57 -10.34
N ILE A 16 3.14 3.29 -10.23
CA ILE A 16 3.22 4.52 -9.45
C ILE A 16 2.29 5.59 -10.01
N ALA A 17 2.26 5.80 -11.33
CA ALA A 17 1.42 6.81 -11.95
C ALA A 17 -0.08 6.45 -11.90
N GLY A 18 -0.42 5.17 -12.01
CA GLY A 18 -1.80 4.71 -12.17
C GLY A 18 -2.40 5.08 -13.54
N ASP A 19 -3.69 4.84 -13.69
CA ASP A 19 -4.49 5.17 -14.87
C ASP A 19 -5.93 5.47 -14.44
N LEU A 20 -6.24 6.76 -14.28
CA LEU A 20 -7.58 7.22 -13.90
C LEU A 20 -8.62 6.92 -14.98
N GLY A 21 -8.23 6.88 -16.26
CA GLY A 21 -9.13 6.51 -17.36
C GLY A 21 -9.56 5.05 -17.29
N ALA A 22 -8.75 4.19 -16.67
CA ALA A 22 -9.07 2.80 -16.36
C ALA A 22 -9.53 2.57 -14.90
N TYR A 23 -9.84 3.64 -14.15
CA TYR A 23 -10.21 3.58 -12.72
C TYR A 23 -9.18 2.84 -11.84
N ARG A 24 -7.89 3.03 -12.14
CA ARG A 24 -6.77 2.45 -11.38
C ARG A 24 -5.99 3.57 -10.71
N PRO A 25 -6.13 3.78 -9.40
CA PRO A 25 -5.31 4.76 -8.69
C PRO A 25 -3.82 4.39 -8.78
N GLY A 26 -2.97 5.42 -8.83
CA GLY A 26 -1.52 5.27 -8.68
C GLY A 26 -1.13 5.21 -7.20
N ILE A 27 0.16 5.38 -6.90
CA ILE A 27 0.67 5.47 -5.54
C ILE A 27 0.99 6.95 -5.24
N PRO A 28 0.19 7.64 -4.40
CA PRO A 28 0.42 9.03 -4.04
C PRO A 28 1.83 9.35 -3.54
N LEU A 29 2.45 8.45 -2.77
CA LEU A 29 3.83 8.63 -2.30
C LEU A 29 4.91 8.45 -3.38
N GLY A 30 4.54 8.09 -4.60
CA GLY A 30 5.46 8.09 -5.74
C GLY A 30 6.48 6.95 -5.77
N ARG A 31 6.31 5.91 -4.94
CA ARG A 31 7.25 4.77 -4.85
C ARG A 31 6.55 3.48 -4.47
N ILE A 32 7.14 2.35 -4.86
CA ILE A 32 6.75 1.04 -4.35
C ILE A 32 7.24 0.91 -2.89
N ALA A 33 6.35 0.43 -2.02
CA ALA A 33 6.73 0.14 -0.64
C ALA A 33 7.73 -1.02 -0.59
N ASP A 34 8.71 -0.93 0.30
CA ASP A 34 9.57 -2.05 0.64
C ASP A 34 9.07 -2.74 1.92
N PRO A 35 9.49 -3.98 2.22
CA PRO A 35 9.03 -4.71 3.41
C PRO A 35 9.27 -3.95 4.73
N GLY A 36 10.27 -3.08 4.78
CA GLY A 36 10.56 -2.23 5.91
C GLY A 36 9.44 -1.25 6.22
N ASP A 37 8.74 -0.70 5.23
CA ASP A 37 7.64 0.25 5.46
C ASP A 37 6.54 -0.35 6.35
N VAL A 38 6.17 -1.62 6.08
CA VAL A 38 5.19 -2.36 6.89
C VAL A 38 5.78 -2.73 8.26
N ALA A 39 7.04 -3.19 8.31
CA ALA A 39 7.69 -3.59 9.55
C ALA A 39 7.77 -2.42 10.56
N HIS A 40 8.09 -1.20 10.10
CA HIS A 40 8.15 -0.04 10.98
C HIS A 40 6.76 0.35 11.52
N ALA A 41 5.71 0.23 10.71
CA ALA A 41 4.34 0.45 11.19
C ALA A 41 3.95 -0.56 12.28
N VAL A 42 4.30 -1.84 12.10
CA VAL A 42 4.10 -2.88 13.11
C VAL A 42 4.87 -2.59 14.40
N LEU A 43 6.15 -2.21 14.30
CA LEU A 43 6.96 -1.85 15.46
C LEU A 43 6.37 -0.66 16.24
N CYS A 44 5.79 0.33 15.54
CA CYS A 44 5.07 1.43 16.17
C CYS A 44 3.85 0.93 16.96
N LEU A 45 3.04 0.05 16.36
CA LEU A 45 1.86 -0.54 17.01
C LEU A 45 2.20 -1.44 18.21
N LEU A 46 3.39 -2.06 18.21
CA LEU A 46 3.87 -2.87 19.34
C LEU A 46 4.49 -2.04 20.48
N SER A 47 4.64 -0.72 20.30
CA SER A 47 5.25 0.14 21.30
C SER A 47 4.27 0.60 22.39
N ASP A 48 4.80 1.06 23.52
CA ASP A 48 4.01 1.67 24.62
C ASP A 48 3.21 2.92 24.19
N ALA A 49 3.61 3.55 23.08
CA ALA A 49 2.88 4.69 22.51
C ALA A 49 1.50 4.28 21.99
N ALA A 50 1.34 3.02 21.55
CA ALA A 50 0.11 2.48 21.00
C ALA A 50 -0.78 1.78 22.05
N ARG A 51 -0.47 1.89 23.36
CA ARG A 51 -1.17 1.17 24.45
C ARG A 51 -2.70 1.36 24.54
N HIS A 52 -3.25 2.33 23.81
CA HIS A 52 -4.68 2.61 23.75
C HIS A 52 -5.26 2.51 22.33
N VAL A 53 -4.52 1.89 21.41
CA VAL A 53 -4.96 1.61 20.04
C VAL A 53 -5.33 0.13 19.98
N THR A 54 -6.58 -0.17 19.63
CA THR A 54 -7.07 -1.55 19.48
C THR A 54 -8.19 -1.61 18.45
N MET A 55 -8.40 -2.79 17.87
CA MET A 55 -9.46 -3.07 16.88
C MET A 55 -9.45 -2.15 15.64
N GLN A 56 -8.30 -1.55 15.32
CA GLN A 56 -8.15 -0.68 14.14
C GLN A 56 -7.58 -1.47 12.96
N HIS A 57 -8.01 -1.09 11.76
CA HIS A 57 -7.33 -1.45 10.52
C HIS A 57 -6.34 -0.33 10.14
N LEU A 58 -5.13 -0.71 9.76
CA LEU A 58 -4.10 0.21 9.30
C LEU A 58 -3.60 -0.22 7.92
N THR A 59 -3.91 0.58 6.91
CA THR A 59 -3.42 0.37 5.54
C THR A 59 -2.06 1.04 5.36
N VAL A 60 -1.07 0.28 4.90
CA VAL A 60 0.31 0.72 4.71
C VAL A 60 0.74 0.43 3.27
N ASP A 61 0.34 1.31 2.35
CA ASP A 61 0.54 1.11 0.90
C ASP A 61 0.89 2.39 0.14
N GLY A 62 1.25 3.46 0.86
CA GLY A 62 1.57 4.76 0.26
C GLY A 62 0.37 5.47 -0.39
N GLY A 63 -0.86 5.08 -0.04
CA GLY A 63 -2.11 5.65 -0.54
C GLY A 63 -2.62 4.99 -1.82
N ALA A 64 -2.11 3.81 -2.17
CA ALA A 64 -2.51 3.08 -3.38
C ALA A 64 -3.97 2.60 -3.30
N THR A 65 -4.45 2.30 -2.09
CA THR A 65 -5.85 1.98 -1.81
C THR A 65 -6.61 3.28 -1.58
N LEU A 66 -7.68 3.47 -2.36
CA LEU A 66 -8.69 4.49 -2.08
C LEU A 66 -9.65 3.93 -1.02
N GLU A 67 -9.46 4.30 0.24
CA GLU A 67 -10.43 4.08 1.29
C GLU A 67 -11.30 5.34 1.45
N HIS A 68 -12.62 5.17 1.39
CA HIS A 68 -13.63 6.19 1.67
C HIS A 68 -14.43 5.79 2.91
#